data_AF-A0A6S6T4Q4-F1
#
_entry.id   AF-A0A6S6T4Q4-F1
#
_cell.length_a   1.000
_cell.length_b   1.000
_cell.length_c   1.000
_cell.angle_alpha   90.00
_cell.angle_beta   90.00
_cell.angle_gamma   90.00
#
_symmetry.space_group_name_H-M   'P 1'
#
loop_
_entity.id
_entity.type
_entity.pdbx_description
1 polymer ?
#
loop_
_entity_poly.entity_id
_entity_poly.type
_entity_poly.pdbx_seq_one_letter_code
_entity_poly.pdbx_strand_id
1 'polypeptide(L)'
;MKNIIEDFTLQPLTKPNFVKTALVTYKQNGINKSWEIVESHNSVAILIYHQERDSFILVKQFRPPVYHRNGDGMTIELCAGLIDKEKSLAQIAKEEIEEECGFRVPLENIERVTEVLSAVGTSGSKQV
;
A
#
# COMPACT_ATOMS: atom_id res chain seq x y z
N MET A 1 23.66 2.36 -3.02
CA MET A 1 24.12 0.99 -2.73
C MET A 1 23.31 0.03 -3.57
N LYS A 2 23.92 -1.02 -4.13
CA LYS A 2 23.20 -2.09 -4.82
C LYS A 2 22.71 -3.04 -3.75
N ASN A 3 21.39 -3.22 -3.62
CA ASN A 3 20.84 -4.15 -2.66
C ASN A 3 21.24 -5.57 -3.10
N ILE A 4 21.85 -6.33 -2.20
CA ILE A 4 22.17 -7.74 -2.42
C ILE A 4 20.99 -8.52 -1.83
N ILE A 5 20.23 -9.19 -2.70
CA ILE A 5 19.10 -10.03 -2.32
C ILE A 5 19.52 -11.48 -2.49
N GLU A 6 19.54 -12.22 -1.39
CA GLU A 6 19.92 -13.64 -1.33
C GLU A 6 18.73 -14.47 -0.87
N ASP A 7 18.74 -15.78 -1.17
CA ASP A 7 17.74 -16.76 -0.70
C ASP A 7 16.26 -16.40 -0.97
N PHE A 8 15.98 -15.70 -2.09
CA PHE A 8 14.61 -15.34 -2.49
C PHE A 8 13.83 -16.58 -2.95
N THR A 9 12.97 -17.11 -2.07
CA THR A 9 12.16 -18.30 -2.35
C THR A 9 10.67 -17.98 -2.37
N LEU A 10 9.92 -18.72 -3.18
CA LEU A 10 8.46 -18.64 -3.26
C LEU A 10 7.84 -19.94 -2.78
N GLN A 11 6.81 -19.82 -1.97
CA GLN A 11 6.05 -20.94 -1.44
C GLN A 11 4.56 -20.58 -1.32
N PRO A 12 3.65 -21.58 -1.34
CA PRO A 12 2.24 -21.34 -1.08
C PRO A 12 2.00 -20.68 0.29
N LEU A 13 1.07 -19.73 0.33
CA LEU A 13 0.69 -19.05 1.57
C LEU A 13 -0.32 -19.91 2.34
N THR A 14 0.11 -20.48 3.47
CA THR A 14 -0.71 -21.42 4.26
C THR A 14 -1.36 -20.80 5.50
N LYS A 15 -0.75 -19.76 6.09
CA LYS A 15 -1.25 -19.04 7.28
C LYS A 15 -1.08 -17.52 7.09
N PRO A 16 -2.00 -16.86 6.36
CA PRO A 16 -1.87 -15.45 6.02
C PRO A 16 -2.15 -14.50 7.20
N ASN A 17 -1.28 -13.50 7.40
CA ASN A 17 -1.51 -12.41 8.36
C ASN A 17 -2.13 -11.17 7.71
N PHE A 18 -1.66 -10.79 6.51
CA PHE A 18 -2.00 -9.50 5.87
C PHE A 18 -2.75 -9.62 4.53
N VAL A 19 -2.52 -10.71 3.81
CA VAL A 19 -3.05 -10.91 2.46
C VAL A 19 -3.67 -12.29 2.37
N LYS A 20 -4.94 -12.38 1.98
CA LYS A 20 -5.66 -13.65 1.83
C LYS A 20 -6.13 -13.81 0.40
N THR A 21 -5.92 -14.98 -0.18
CA THR A 21 -6.46 -15.33 -1.50
C THR A 21 -7.76 -16.09 -1.33
N ALA A 22 -8.79 -15.73 -2.09
CA ALA A 22 -10.08 -16.40 -2.06
C ALA A 22 -10.66 -16.56 -3.48
N LEU A 23 -11.49 -17.60 -3.66
CA LEU A 23 -12.32 -17.75 -4.85
C LEU A 23 -13.73 -17.25 -4.51
N VAL A 24 -14.13 -16.12 -5.09
CA VAL A 24 -15.52 -15.66 -4.97
C VAL A 24 -16.37 -16.34 -6.04
N THR A 25 -17.54 -16.84 -5.66
CA THR A 25 -18.56 -17.33 -6.58
C THR A 25 -19.81 -16.48 -6.43
N TYR A 26 -20.42 -16.11 -7.55
CA TYR A 26 -21.58 -15.22 -7.57
C TYR A 26 -22.46 -15.49 -8.78
N LYS A 27 -23.72 -15.07 -8.69
CA LYS A 27 -24.68 -15.19 -9.79
C LYS A 27 -25.01 -13.81 -10.31
N GLN A 28 -24.70 -13.55 -11.58
CA GLN A 28 -24.98 -12.28 -12.26
C GLN A 28 -25.97 -12.53 -13.40
N ASN A 29 -27.15 -11.90 -13.32
CA ASN A 29 -28.21 -12.03 -14.33
C ASN A 29 -28.56 -13.49 -14.67
N GLY A 30 -28.65 -14.35 -13.66
CA GLY A 30 -28.95 -15.77 -13.87
C GLY A 30 -27.73 -16.66 -14.15
N ILE A 31 -26.57 -16.07 -14.47
CA ILE A 31 -25.35 -16.79 -14.87
C ILE A 31 -24.42 -16.92 -13.66
N ASN A 32 -24.02 -18.16 -13.35
CA ASN A 32 -23.01 -18.43 -12.33
C ASN A 32 -21.63 -18.00 -12.84
N LYS A 33 -20.89 -17.28 -12.01
CA LYS A 33 -19.54 -16.78 -12.27
C LYS A 33 -18.65 -17.03 -11.06
N SER A 34 -17.36 -17.05 -11.31
CA SER A 34 -16.33 -17.09 -10.27
C SER A 34 -15.21 -16.12 -10.60
N TRP A 35 -14.51 -15.65 -9.57
CA TRP A 35 -13.34 -14.79 -9.71
C TRP A 35 -12.35 -15.04 -8.58
N GLU A 36 -11.06 -15.00 -8.87
CA GLU A 36 -10.01 -15.08 -7.86
C GLU A 36 -9.72 -13.69 -7.32
N ILE A 37 -9.74 -13.54 -6.00
CA ILE A 37 -9.52 -12.26 -5.33
C ILE A 37 -8.41 -12.36 -4.28
N VAL A 38 -7.86 -11.20 -3.98
CA VAL A 38 -6.85 -10.96 -2.96
C VAL A 38 -7.44 -9.95 -1.97
N GLU A 39 -7.76 -10.41 -0.78
CA GLU A 39 -8.18 -9.55 0.33
C GLU A 39 -6.93 -8.96 0.98
N SER A 40 -6.88 -7.63 1.09
CA SER A 40 -5.80 -6.89 1.72
C SER A 40 -6.36 -5.70 2.50
N HIS A 41 -5.56 -5.14 3.41
CA HIS A 41 -5.95 -3.97 4.19
C HIS A 41 -6.08 -2.73 3.30
N ASN A 42 -6.94 -1.80 3.74
CA ASN A 42 -6.92 -0.44 3.21
C ASN A 42 -5.66 0.28 3.67
N SER A 43 -5.30 1.37 2.98
CA SER A 43 -4.08 2.14 3.27
C SER A 43 -4.33 3.64 3.17
N VAL A 44 -3.44 4.41 3.77
CA VAL A 44 -3.26 5.84 3.47
C VAL A 44 -2.09 6.02 2.52
N ALA A 45 -2.17 7.01 1.63
CA ALA A 45 -1.04 7.49 0.84
C ALA A 45 -0.91 9.01 1.01
N ILE A 46 0.30 9.46 1.34
CA ILE A 46 0.55 10.83 1.73
C ILE A 46 1.37 11.53 0.65
N LEU A 47 0.79 12.58 0.07
CA LEU A 47 1.53 13.54 -0.75
C LEU A 47 2.10 14.64 0.16
N ILE A 48 3.42 14.61 0.36
CA ILE A 48 4.10 15.55 1.26
C ILE A 48 4.76 16.66 0.42
N TYR A 49 4.34 17.91 0.63
CA TYR A 49 4.93 19.07 -0.02
C TYR A 49 5.90 19.80 0.90
N HIS A 50 7.16 19.90 0.49
CA HIS A 50 8.21 20.62 1.21
C HIS A 50 8.31 22.07 0.73
N GLN A 51 7.70 22.99 1.48
CA GLN A 51 7.55 24.40 1.08
C GLN A 51 8.88 25.11 0.76
N GLU A 52 9.89 25.02 1.64
CA GLU A 52 11.17 25.74 1.42
C GLU A 52 11.95 25.26 0.19
N ARG A 53 11.71 24.02 -0.24
CA ARG A 53 12.40 23.39 -1.37
C ARG A 53 11.55 23.36 -2.63
N ASP A 54 10.31 23.84 -2.56
CA ASP A 54 9.31 23.78 -3.65
C ASP A 54 9.29 22.40 -4.34
N SER A 55 9.09 21.35 -3.53
CA SER A 55 9.26 19.97 -4.00
C SER A 55 8.37 18.99 -3.24
N PHE A 56 8.02 17.86 -3.88
CA PHE A 56 7.37 16.74 -3.20
C PHE A 56 8.39 15.76 -2.64
N ILE A 57 8.07 15.20 -1.47
CA ILE A 57 8.86 14.15 -0.85
C ILE A 57 8.30 12.80 -1.27
N LEU A 58 9.18 11.94 -1.78
CA LEU A 58 8.88 10.57 -2.18
C LEU A 58 9.78 9.62 -1.39
N VAL A 59 9.30 8.41 -1.15
CA VAL A 59 10.07 7.34 -0.52
C VAL A 59 10.62 6.40 -1.59
N LYS A 60 11.83 5.89 -1.35
CA LYS A 60 12.45 4.87 -2.19
C LYS A 60 12.66 3.60 -1.37
N GLN A 61 11.91 2.55 -1.67
CA GLN A 61 11.89 1.33 -0.87
C GLN A 61 11.90 0.06 -1.73
N PHE A 62 12.30 -1.05 -1.13
CA PHE A 62 12.31 -2.35 -1.79
C PHE A 62 10.95 -3.02 -1.62
N ARG A 63 10.34 -3.45 -2.72
CA ARG A 63 9.07 -4.19 -2.75
C ARG A 63 9.31 -5.62 -3.25
N PRO A 64 9.23 -6.64 -2.38
CA PRO A 64 9.43 -8.03 -2.76
C PRO A 64 8.55 -8.50 -3.95
N PRO A 65 7.26 -8.11 -4.07
CA PRO A 65 6.45 -8.49 -5.24
C PRO A 65 6.97 -7.90 -6.55
N VAL A 66 7.53 -6.69 -6.52
CA VAL A 66 8.14 -6.04 -7.70
C VAL A 66 9.44 -6.74 -8.06
N TYR A 67 10.27 -7.07 -7.05
CA TYR A 67 11.51 -7.82 -7.25
C TYR A 67 11.25 -9.16 -7.93
N HIS A 68 10.23 -9.89 -7.47
CA HIS A 68 9.85 -11.15 -8.10
C HIS A 68 9.50 -10.99 -9.59
N ARG A 69 8.94 -9.84 -9.99
CA ARG A 69 8.55 -9.58 -11.38
C ARG A 69 9.69 -9.08 -12.25
N ASN A 70 10.60 -8.25 -11.73
CA ASN A 70 11.58 -7.53 -12.56
C ASN A 70 13.04 -7.68 -12.14
N GLY A 71 13.34 -8.30 -10.99
CA GLY A 71 14.70 -8.52 -10.49
C GLY A 71 15.41 -7.32 -9.85
N ASP A 72 14.76 -6.16 -9.73
CA ASP A 72 15.31 -4.97 -9.02
C ASP A 72 14.51 -4.68 -7.75
N GLY A 73 13.18 -4.65 -7.85
CA GLY A 73 12.29 -4.49 -6.71
C GLY A 73 12.24 -3.10 -6.08
N MET A 74 13.13 -2.18 -6.46
CA MET A 74 13.11 -0.82 -5.96
C MET A 74 11.99 0.00 -6.62
N THR A 75 11.22 0.69 -5.77
CA THR A 75 10.14 1.58 -6.16
C THR A 75 10.43 3.01 -5.70
N ILE A 76 9.84 3.97 -6.40
CA ILE A 76 9.69 5.35 -5.93
C ILE A 76 8.18 5.55 -5.76
N GLU A 77 7.77 5.94 -4.56
CA GLU A 77 6.36 5.99 -4.20
C GLU A 77 6.07 7.08 -3.17
N LEU A 78 4.78 7.30 -2.91
CA LEU A 78 4.33 8.15 -1.81
C LEU A 78 4.61 7.46 -0.48
N CYS A 79 4.82 8.26 0.57
CA CYS A 79 4.77 7.73 1.93
C CYS A 79 3.40 7.10 2.17
N ALA A 80 3.34 5.91 2.76
CA ALA A 80 2.08 5.16 2.86
C ALA A 80 2.10 4.18 4.03
N GLY A 81 0.92 3.93 4.60
CA GLY A 81 0.76 2.99 5.71
C GLY A 81 -0.57 2.27 5.69
N LEU A 82 -0.65 1.16 6.42
CA LEU A 82 -1.89 0.39 6.53
C LEU A 82 -2.86 1.07 7.48
N ILE A 83 -4.15 0.95 7.19
CA ILE A 83 -5.22 1.31 8.11
C ILE A 83 -5.54 0.06 8.93
N ASP A 84 -4.71 -0.22 9.94
CA ASP A 84 -4.76 -1.41 10.78
C ASP A 84 -4.86 -1.10 12.28
N LYS A 85 -4.95 0.19 12.63
CA LYS A 85 -5.06 0.71 14.00
C LYS A 85 -6.38 1.47 14.17
N GLU A 86 -6.91 1.47 15.39
CA GLU A 86 -8.07 2.29 15.80
C GLU A 86 -7.65 3.77 15.99
N LYS A 87 -7.32 4.45 14.88
CA LYS A 87 -6.89 5.86 14.84
C LYS A 87 -7.53 6.58 13.66
N SER A 88 -7.59 7.92 13.70
CA SER A 88 -8.03 8.71 12.55
C SER A 88 -7.03 8.61 11.40
N LEU A 89 -7.50 8.77 10.16
CA LEU A 89 -6.62 8.74 8.97
C LEU A 89 -5.49 9.77 9.05
N ALA A 90 -5.78 10.98 9.57
CA ALA A 90 -4.77 12.02 9.74
C ALA A 90 -3.71 11.64 10.79
N GLN A 91 -4.11 10.93 11.85
CA GLN A 91 -3.17 10.44 12.86
C GLN A 91 -2.29 9.31 12.31
N ILE A 92 -2.86 8.39 11.53
CA ILE A 92 -2.10 7.36 10.83
C ILE A 92 -1.10 8.02 9.87
N ALA A 93 -1.57 8.92 9.00
CA ALA A 93 -0.71 9.65 8.08
C ALA A 93 0.44 10.39 8.79
N LYS A 94 0.16 11.08 9.91
CA LYS A 94 1.18 11.75 10.72
C LYS A 94 2.27 10.78 11.22
N GLU A 95 1.87 9.61 11.71
CA GLU A 95 2.80 8.59 12.21
C GLU A 95 3.67 8.03 11.09
N GLU A 96 3.08 7.72 9.93
CA GLU A 96 3.82 7.21 8.77
C GLU A 96 4.81 8.24 8.21
N ILE A 97 4.44 9.52 8.18
CA ILE A 97 5.35 10.60 7.76
C ILE A 97 6.57 10.68 8.68
N GLU A 98 6.38 10.52 10.00
CA GLU A 98 7.49 10.54 10.96
C GLU A 98 8.35 9.29 10.82
N GLU A 99 7.74 8.12 10.66
CA GLU A 99 8.42 6.82 10.55
C GLU A 99 9.22 6.69 9.24
N GLU A 100 8.60 6.95 8.09
CA GLU A 100 9.21 6.71 6.78
C GLU A 100 10.07 7.88 6.30
N CYS A 101 9.68 9.12 6.65
CA CYS A 101 10.30 10.33 6.09
C CYS A 101 11.03 11.18 7.15
N GLY A 102 10.83 10.92 8.45
CA GLY A 102 11.49 11.67 9.53
C GLY A 102 10.95 13.08 9.77
N PHE A 103 9.82 13.45 9.17
CA PHE A 103 9.21 14.78 9.36
C PHE A 103 8.11 14.74 10.42
N ARG A 104 8.04 15.81 11.23
CA ARG A 104 6.95 16.02 12.19
C ARG A 104 5.97 17.04 11.66
N VAL A 105 4.86 16.57 11.09
CA VAL A 105 3.81 17.43 10.52
C VAL A 105 2.67 17.62 11.55
N PRO A 106 2.26 18.85 11.87
CA PRO A 106 1.07 19.10 12.70
C PRO A 106 -0.21 18.53 12.06
N LEU A 107 -1.18 18.09 12.87
CA LEU A 107 -2.40 17.44 12.36
C LEU A 107 -3.25 18.38 11.51
N GLU A 108 -3.29 19.65 11.89
CA GLU A 108 -3.98 20.74 11.19
C GLU A 108 -3.45 21.00 9.77
N ASN A 109 -2.24 20.51 9.46
CA ASN A 109 -1.63 20.63 8.13
C ASN A 109 -1.83 19.36 7.28
N ILE A 110 -2.56 18.35 7.79
CA ILE A 110 -2.89 17.13 7.05
C ILE A 110 -4.34 17.23 6.60
N GLU A 111 -4.53 17.28 5.28
CA GLU A 111 -5.85 17.33 4.66
C GLU A 111 -6.09 16.11 3.77
N ARG A 112 -7.35 15.69 3.69
CA ARG A 112 -7.75 14.60 2.80
C ARG A 112 -7.91 15.13 1.38
N VAL A 113 -7.20 14.51 0.43
CA VAL A 113 -7.28 14.85 -0.99
C VAL A 113 -8.37 14.03 -1.70
N THR A 114 -8.26 12.69 -1.69
CA THR A 114 -9.18 11.82 -2.43
C THR A 114 -9.26 10.42 -1.80
N GLU A 115 -9.88 9.46 -2.49
CA GLU A 115 -9.81 8.02 -2.22
C GLU A 115 -9.84 7.29 -3.57
N VAL A 116 -9.04 6.24 -3.72
CA VAL A 116 -9.03 5.38 -4.91
C VAL A 116 -9.13 3.91 -4.51
N LEU A 117 -9.60 3.08 -5.45
CA LEU A 117 -9.57 1.62 -5.32
C LEU A 117 -8.32 1.09 -6.04
N SER A 118 -7.53 0.32 -5.31
CA SER A 118 -6.27 -0.26 -5.79
C SER A 118 -6.49 -1.68 -6.31
N ALA A 119 -5.76 -2.01 -7.38
CA ALA A 119 -5.77 -3.34 -8.00
C ALA A 119 -7.20 -3.89 -8.25
N VAL A 120 -8.09 -3.07 -8.84
CA VAL A 120 -9.54 -3.37 -9.00
C VAL A 120 -9.86 -4.68 -9.74
N GLY A 121 -8.90 -5.27 -10.46
CA GLY A 121 -9.07 -6.58 -11.09
C GLY A 121 -8.97 -7.76 -10.12
N THR A 122 -8.34 -7.59 -8.96
CA THR A 122 -8.05 -8.69 -8.03
C THR A 122 -8.28 -8.36 -6.56
N SER A 123 -8.20 -7.10 -6.13
CA SER A 123 -8.38 -6.72 -4.72
C SER A 123 -9.51 -5.70 -4.54
N GLY A 124 -9.31 -4.46 -4.99
CA GLY A 124 -10.23 -3.36 -4.70
C GLY A 124 -10.07 -2.81 -3.28
N SER A 125 -8.90 -2.96 -2.65
CA SER A 125 -8.59 -2.28 -1.40
C SER A 125 -8.58 -0.75 -1.60
N LYS A 126 -9.00 -0.01 -0.57
CA LYS A 126 -9.03 1.45 -0.61
C LYS A 126 -7.65 2.01 -0.30
N GLN A 127 -7.22 3.00 -1.05
CA GLN A 127 -6.12 3.87 -0.70
C GLN A 127 -6.64 5.30 -0.60
N VAL A 128 -6.50 5.88 0.60
CA VAL A 128 -7.04 7.19 0.95
C VAL A 128 -5.93 8.22 1.03
#